data_AF-A0A960R5M3-F1
#
_entry.id   AF-A0A960R5M3-F1
#
_cell.length_a   1.000
_cell.length_b   1.000
_cell.length_c   1.000
_cell.angle_alpha   90.00
_cell.angle_beta   90.00
_cell.angle_gamma   90.00
#
_symmetry.space_group_name_H-M   'P 1'
#
loop_
_entity.id
_entity.type
_entity.pdbx_description
1 polymer ?
#
loop_
_entity_poly.entity_id
_entity_poly.type
_entity_poly.pdbx_seq_one_letter_code
_entity_poly.pdbx_strand_id
1 'polypeptide(L)'
;MMTMLKQARAFGLGLLLATQNPVDLDYKALSNIGTWWLGRLQTERDKMRVLDGLEGAAASGDSAFDRSKMEQLLAGLGNRVFLMNNVHEDGPAVFHVRWVMTYLRGPLARRQIKELMDPKRPAETPEQKAAKASAPLPEKPVPLRPRLPKGVAEYFVPAGAGVPGEEINYAPAVIRVGEVRYNDAKKGVNGTHEVVHVNPIDLAGGAMDWNREIELPAGMKPQQLSRDPLPGATFADLPLSLIESKVWTGMEKEFVDWLYGNESMTLFFSPLSDEHSQVGETEGDFRARLVHSAREARDKKVEELRQKFAKQIQAAEERVTKAMDELDEQKSQSNSAKLSTVMSIGTSILSAVLGGRKSSFGTTGRSAMSGASRAWKESRDVSRAEDKVDKLEEELAKLEEECAKEVEALTSAMDPMREVFETVRLTPLKKDCDAKAVGIVWLPYRMQSQPTLGAAW
;
A
#
# COMPACT_ATOMS: atom_id res chain seq x y z
N MET A 1 4.04 -47.03 3.43
CA MET A 1 4.46 -47.39 2.06
C MET A 1 5.11 -48.77 1.99
N MET A 2 6.14 -49.08 2.80
CA MET A 2 6.83 -50.38 2.78
C MET A 2 5.90 -51.60 2.99
N THR A 3 4.91 -51.52 3.87
CA THR A 3 3.91 -52.57 4.08
C THR A 3 3.14 -52.90 2.80
N MET A 4 2.78 -51.86 2.02
CA MET A 4 2.09 -52.05 0.74
C MET A 4 3.03 -52.71 -0.28
N LEU A 5 4.28 -52.27 -0.40
CA LEU A 5 5.25 -52.87 -1.32
C LEU A 5 5.51 -54.37 -1.03
N LYS A 6 5.45 -54.79 0.24
CA LYS A 6 5.68 -56.20 0.62
C LYS A 6 4.44 -57.09 0.48
N GLN A 7 3.24 -56.57 0.75
CA GLN A 7 2.06 -57.39 0.95
C GLN A 7 0.97 -57.19 -0.12
N ALA A 8 0.95 -56.07 -0.85
CA ALA A 8 -0.14 -55.71 -1.77
C ALA A 8 -0.39 -56.76 -2.86
N ARG A 9 0.65 -57.45 -3.33
CA ARG A 9 0.55 -58.52 -4.33
C ARG A 9 -0.40 -59.65 -3.89
N ALA A 10 -0.35 -60.05 -2.62
CA ALA A 10 -1.21 -61.12 -2.09
C ALA A 10 -2.69 -60.73 -2.07
N PHE A 11 -2.99 -59.42 -2.07
CA PHE A 11 -4.33 -58.86 -2.08
C PHE A 11 -4.77 -58.37 -3.46
N GLY A 12 -4.01 -58.65 -4.52
CA GLY A 12 -4.33 -58.22 -5.89
C GLY A 12 -4.18 -56.70 -6.13
N LEU A 13 -3.47 -55.99 -5.26
CA LEU A 13 -3.25 -54.54 -5.38
C LEU A 13 -1.90 -54.26 -6.08
N GLY A 14 -1.96 -53.62 -7.25
CA GLY A 14 -0.78 -53.12 -7.97
C GLY A 14 -0.41 -51.70 -7.53
N LEU A 15 0.90 -51.42 -7.43
CA LEU A 15 1.43 -50.12 -7.04
C LEU A 15 2.31 -49.58 -8.18
N LEU A 16 2.02 -48.35 -8.62
CA LEU A 16 2.86 -47.60 -9.54
C LEU A 16 3.47 -46.42 -8.80
N LEU A 17 4.81 -46.36 -8.75
CA LEU A 17 5.54 -45.26 -8.15
C LEU A 17 6.35 -44.56 -9.25
N ALA A 18 6.25 -43.23 -9.28
CA ALA A 18 7.00 -42.40 -10.21
C ALA A 18 7.71 -41.29 -9.41
N THR A 19 9.00 -41.11 -9.65
CA THR A 19 9.81 -40.05 -9.04
C THR A 19 10.80 -39.50 -10.05
N GLN A 20 11.15 -38.22 -9.93
CA GLN A 20 12.26 -37.61 -10.67
C GLN A 20 13.58 -37.70 -9.90
N ASN A 21 13.53 -37.98 -8.59
CA ASN A 21 14.70 -38.08 -7.73
C ASN A 21 14.74 -39.48 -7.08
N PRO A 22 15.70 -40.34 -7.45
CA PRO A 22 15.79 -41.68 -6.89
C PRO A 22 16.19 -41.70 -5.40
N VAL A 23 16.62 -40.58 -4.82
CA VAL A 23 16.91 -40.44 -3.38
C VAL A 23 15.65 -40.58 -2.52
N ASP A 24 14.49 -40.21 -3.07
CA ASP A 24 13.20 -40.21 -2.38
C ASP A 24 12.68 -41.65 -2.12
N LEU A 25 13.27 -42.64 -2.78
CA LEU A 25 12.96 -44.05 -2.57
C LEU A 25 14.06 -44.70 -1.72
N ASP A 26 13.62 -45.33 -0.61
CA ASP A 26 14.48 -46.15 0.23
C ASP A 26 15.04 -47.32 -0.59
N TYR A 27 16.33 -47.62 -0.46
CA TYR A 27 16.96 -48.79 -1.07
C TYR A 27 16.23 -50.11 -0.74
N LYS A 28 15.58 -50.20 0.43
CA LYS A 28 14.73 -51.36 0.77
C LYS A 28 13.42 -51.41 -0.02
N ALA A 29 12.91 -50.26 -0.48
CA ALA A 29 11.71 -50.21 -1.32
C ALA A 29 12.06 -50.68 -2.73
N LEU A 30 13.23 -50.30 -3.21
CA LEU A 30 13.80 -50.72 -4.49
C LEU A 30 13.85 -52.25 -4.63
N SER A 31 14.38 -52.97 -3.64
CA SER A 31 14.48 -54.44 -3.70
C SER A 31 13.13 -55.19 -3.69
N ASN A 32 12.02 -54.53 -3.35
CA ASN A 32 10.69 -55.13 -3.33
C ASN A 32 9.87 -54.82 -4.59
N ILE A 33 10.41 -54.03 -5.53
CA ILE A 33 9.76 -53.69 -6.80
C ILE A 33 10.26 -54.65 -7.88
N GLY A 34 9.34 -55.43 -8.46
CA GLY A 34 9.67 -56.43 -9.49
C GLY A 34 9.86 -55.86 -10.89
N THR A 35 9.35 -54.67 -11.18
CA THR A 35 9.46 -54.06 -12.51
C THR A 35 9.83 -52.59 -12.42
N TRP A 36 10.82 -52.21 -13.20
CA TRP A 36 11.46 -50.91 -13.16
C TRP A 36 11.47 -50.28 -14.54
N TRP A 37 11.25 -48.98 -14.59
CA TRP A 37 11.44 -48.18 -15.80
C TRP A 37 12.37 -47.00 -15.46
N LEU A 38 13.59 -47.06 -15.94
CA LEU A 38 14.63 -46.09 -15.64
C LEU A 38 14.80 -45.16 -16.82
N GLY A 39 14.49 -43.89 -16.62
CA GLY A 39 14.74 -42.85 -17.61
C GLY A 39 16.21 -42.43 -17.63
N ARG A 40 16.52 -41.40 -18.42
CA ARG A 40 17.85 -40.79 -18.44
C ARG A 40 18.18 -40.16 -17.08
N LEU A 41 19.26 -40.62 -16.45
CA LEU A 41 19.78 -40.06 -15.21
C LEU A 41 20.86 -39.03 -15.53
N GLN A 42 20.77 -37.83 -14.94
CA GLN A 42 21.69 -36.73 -15.22
C GLN A 42 22.91 -36.72 -14.28
N THR A 43 22.78 -37.26 -13.06
CA THR A 43 23.85 -37.22 -12.07
C THR A 43 24.48 -38.60 -11.89
N GLU A 44 25.81 -38.64 -11.79
CA GLU A 44 26.56 -39.89 -11.54
C GLU A 44 26.19 -40.52 -10.18
N ARG A 45 25.83 -39.69 -9.20
CA ARG A 45 25.39 -40.17 -7.87
C ARG A 45 24.06 -40.93 -7.93
N ASP A 46 23.10 -40.42 -8.70
CA ASP A 46 21.81 -41.09 -8.89
C ASP A 46 21.96 -42.37 -9.68
N LYS A 47 22.82 -42.37 -10.70
CA LYS A 47 23.17 -43.54 -11.49
C LYS A 47 23.77 -44.65 -10.62
N MET A 48 24.77 -44.33 -9.78
CA MET A 48 25.37 -45.30 -8.85
C MET A 48 24.34 -45.89 -7.89
N ARG A 49 23.49 -45.06 -7.27
CA ARG A 49 22.48 -45.53 -6.30
C ARG A 49 21.44 -46.44 -6.93
N VAL A 50 20.99 -46.13 -8.14
CA VAL A 50 20.04 -46.96 -8.89
C VAL A 50 20.68 -48.30 -9.27
N LEU A 51 21.94 -48.29 -9.71
CA LEU A 51 22.69 -49.51 -10.03
C LEU A 51 22.90 -50.40 -8.81
N ASP A 52 23.27 -49.82 -7.65
CA ASP A 52 23.39 -50.56 -6.39
C ASP A 52 22.04 -51.17 -5.96
N GLY A 53 20.93 -50.45 -6.18
CA GLY A 53 19.56 -50.93 -5.96
C GLY A 53 19.18 -52.11 -6.84
N LEU A 54 19.56 -52.07 -8.13
CA LEU A 54 19.28 -53.13 -9.10
C LEU A 54 20.17 -54.34 -8.88
N GLU A 55 21.43 -54.15 -8.52
CA GLU A 55 22.35 -55.22 -8.13
C GLU A 55 21.82 -55.98 -6.91
N GLY A 56 21.32 -55.25 -5.91
CA GLY A 56 20.66 -55.84 -4.73
C GLY A 56 19.36 -56.60 -5.06
N ALA A 57 18.59 -56.15 -6.05
CA ALA A 57 17.37 -56.83 -6.49
C ALA A 57 17.68 -58.04 -7.40
N ALA A 58 18.74 -57.97 -8.20
CA ALA A 58 19.20 -59.05 -9.06
C ALA A 58 19.89 -60.17 -8.27
N ALA A 59 20.53 -59.87 -7.13
CA ALA A 59 21.08 -60.89 -6.23
C ALA A 59 20.03 -61.83 -5.62
N SER A 60 18.75 -61.44 -5.66
CA SER A 60 17.60 -62.27 -5.26
C SER A 60 16.94 -63.05 -6.41
N GLY A 61 17.44 -62.93 -7.65
CA GLY A 61 17.00 -63.68 -8.83
C GLY A 61 18.16 -64.37 -9.54
N ASP A 62 17.87 -65.37 -10.37
CA ASP A 62 18.89 -66.19 -11.05
C ASP A 62 19.54 -65.50 -12.28
N SER A 63 19.37 -64.18 -12.43
CA SER A 63 19.82 -63.41 -13.60
C SER A 63 21.20 -62.78 -13.36
N ALA A 64 22.17 -63.08 -14.24
CA ALA A 64 23.51 -62.49 -14.20
C ALA A 64 23.46 -60.96 -14.44
N PHE A 65 23.74 -60.18 -13.41
CA PHE A 65 23.78 -58.72 -13.46
C PHE A 65 25.14 -58.20 -13.96
N ASP A 66 25.17 -57.60 -15.15
CA ASP A 66 26.36 -56.91 -15.68
C ASP A 66 26.23 -55.39 -15.52
N ARG A 67 26.91 -54.88 -14.49
CA ARG A 67 26.92 -53.46 -14.12
C ARG A 67 27.47 -52.57 -15.24
N SER A 68 28.55 -52.99 -15.91
CA SER A 68 29.21 -52.20 -16.96
C SER A 68 28.31 -52.05 -18.18
N LYS A 69 27.63 -53.13 -18.58
CA LYS A 69 26.67 -53.12 -19.69
C LYS A 69 25.46 -52.23 -19.39
N MET A 70 24.95 -52.27 -18.15
CA MET A 70 23.84 -51.40 -17.72
C MET A 70 24.22 -49.92 -17.70
N GLU A 71 25.44 -49.59 -17.26
CA GLU A 71 25.95 -48.22 -17.29
C GLU A 71 26.02 -47.65 -18.69
N GLN A 72 26.46 -48.45 -19.66
CA GLN A 72 26.51 -48.06 -21.08
C GLN A 72 25.09 -47.86 -21.65
N LEU A 73 24.15 -48.74 -21.32
CA LEU A 73 22.76 -48.62 -21.77
C LEU A 73 22.07 -47.38 -21.20
N LEU A 74 22.25 -47.10 -19.90
CA LEU A 74 21.69 -45.91 -19.24
C LEU A 74 22.26 -44.60 -19.79
N ALA A 75 23.57 -44.56 -20.10
CA ALA A 75 24.22 -43.39 -20.68
C ALA A 75 23.73 -43.10 -22.12
N GLY A 76 23.37 -44.15 -22.86
CA GLY A 76 22.85 -44.07 -24.23
C GLY A 76 21.36 -43.75 -24.34
N LEU A 77 20.62 -43.65 -23.23
CA LEU A 77 19.17 -43.39 -23.28
C LEU A 77 18.87 -41.97 -23.81
N GLY A 78 18.05 -41.93 -24.87
CA GLY A 78 17.44 -40.72 -25.40
C GLY A 78 16.22 -40.25 -24.61
N ASN A 79 15.66 -39.10 -25.01
CA ASN A 79 14.43 -38.58 -24.42
C ASN A 79 13.26 -39.55 -24.62
N ARG A 80 12.51 -39.83 -23.54
CA ARG A 80 11.31 -40.71 -23.55
C ARG A 80 11.60 -42.17 -23.91
N VAL A 81 12.84 -42.61 -23.69
CA VAL A 81 13.24 -44.01 -23.74
C VAL A 81 13.61 -44.44 -22.33
N PHE A 82 13.18 -45.64 -21.93
CA PHE A 82 13.39 -46.17 -20.59
C PHE A 82 14.15 -47.48 -20.67
N LEU A 83 15.08 -47.72 -19.75
CA LEU A 83 15.58 -49.06 -19.50
C LEU A 83 14.58 -49.77 -18.59
N MET A 84 13.95 -50.82 -19.09
CA MET A 84 13.04 -51.65 -18.30
C MET A 84 13.80 -52.83 -17.71
N ASN A 85 13.71 -53.01 -16.39
CA ASN A 85 14.20 -54.22 -15.72
C ASN A 85 13.02 -54.93 -15.06
N ASN A 86 12.80 -56.19 -15.41
CA ASN A 86 11.72 -57.01 -14.86
C ASN A 86 12.31 -58.30 -14.31
N VAL A 87 12.00 -58.63 -13.05
CA VAL A 87 12.47 -59.86 -12.39
C VAL A 87 11.97 -61.15 -13.04
N HIS A 88 10.97 -61.05 -13.92
CA HIS A 88 10.39 -62.18 -14.65
C HIS A 88 10.91 -62.34 -16.09
N GLU A 89 11.82 -61.48 -16.54
CA GLU A 89 12.42 -61.51 -17.89
C GLU A 89 13.90 -61.86 -17.81
N ASP A 90 14.46 -62.42 -18.90
CA ASP A 90 15.85 -62.91 -18.95
C ASP A 90 16.92 -61.80 -18.87
N GLY A 91 16.52 -60.52 -18.99
CA GLY A 91 17.44 -59.39 -18.89
C GLY A 91 16.78 -58.02 -19.13
N PRO A 92 17.54 -56.93 -18.97
CA PRO A 92 17.03 -55.58 -19.15
C PRO A 92 16.74 -55.28 -20.63
N ALA A 93 15.60 -54.63 -20.89
CA ALA A 93 15.15 -54.29 -22.23
C ALA A 93 14.99 -52.77 -22.40
N VAL A 94 15.30 -52.25 -23.59
CA VAL A 94 15.08 -50.83 -23.92
C VAL A 94 13.62 -50.63 -24.32
N PHE A 95 12.87 -49.98 -23.44
CA PHE A 95 11.47 -49.66 -23.64
C PHE A 95 11.31 -48.30 -24.33
N HIS A 96 10.81 -48.33 -25.56
CA HIS A 96 10.44 -47.14 -26.30
C HIS A 96 9.00 -46.79 -26.01
N VAL A 97 8.77 -45.57 -25.55
CA VAL A 97 7.41 -45.07 -25.42
C VAL A 97 6.80 -44.96 -26.81
N ARG A 98 5.75 -45.73 -27.08
CA ARG A 98 4.92 -45.54 -28.26
C ARG A 98 4.40 -44.10 -28.24
N TRP A 99 4.29 -43.45 -29.41
CA TRP A 99 3.57 -42.18 -29.53
C TRP A 99 2.20 -42.34 -28.87
N VAL A 100 2.06 -41.80 -27.66
CA VAL A 100 0.76 -41.70 -27.03
C VAL A 100 0.07 -40.59 -27.80
N MET A 101 -0.68 -40.95 -28.83
CA MET A 101 -1.73 -40.06 -29.32
C MET A 101 -2.71 -39.92 -28.17
N THR A 102 -2.40 -38.96 -27.31
CA THR A 102 -3.29 -38.47 -26.30
C THR A 102 -4.40 -37.74 -27.06
N TYR A 103 -5.39 -38.49 -27.53
CA TYR A 103 -6.75 -37.98 -27.72
C TYR A 103 -7.43 -37.68 -26.37
N LEU A 104 -6.69 -37.76 -25.24
CA LEU A 104 -7.22 -37.49 -23.91
C LEU A 104 -7.45 -35.98 -23.77
N ARG A 105 -8.72 -35.65 -23.82
CA ARG A 105 -9.32 -34.34 -23.56
C ARG A 105 -9.08 -33.91 -22.11
N GLY A 106 -7.84 -33.60 -21.72
CA GLY A 106 -7.52 -33.14 -20.36
C GLY A 106 -8.09 -34.02 -19.24
N PRO A 107 -8.13 -33.52 -17.99
CA PRO A 107 -8.94 -34.14 -16.94
C PRO A 107 -10.43 -34.00 -17.29
N LEU A 108 -11.20 -35.08 -17.16
CA LEU A 108 -12.65 -35.06 -17.40
C LEU A 108 -13.33 -34.08 -16.42
N ALA A 109 -14.12 -33.15 -16.95
CA ALA A 109 -14.95 -32.28 -16.13
C ALA A 109 -16.07 -33.11 -15.44
N ARG A 110 -16.54 -32.66 -14.27
CA ARG A 110 -17.58 -33.38 -13.49
C ARG A 110 -18.82 -33.77 -14.32
N ARG A 111 -19.22 -32.95 -15.30
CA ARG A 111 -20.34 -33.27 -16.22
C ARG A 111 -20.04 -34.43 -17.15
N GLN A 112 -18.81 -34.53 -17.64
CA GLN A 112 -18.37 -35.61 -18.53
C GLN A 112 -18.21 -36.92 -17.75
N ILE A 113 -17.74 -36.84 -16.49
CA ILE A 113 -17.73 -37.98 -15.57
C ILE A 113 -19.16 -38.45 -15.33
N LYS A 114 -20.12 -37.53 -15.12
CA LYS A 114 -21.53 -37.86 -14.95
C LYS A 114 -22.11 -38.57 -16.18
N GLU A 115 -21.92 -38.02 -17.38
CA GLU A 115 -22.36 -38.67 -18.63
C GLU A 115 -21.77 -40.07 -18.83
N LEU A 116 -20.50 -40.28 -18.43
CA LEU A 116 -19.83 -41.58 -18.51
C LEU A 116 -20.33 -42.59 -17.48
N MET A 117 -20.73 -42.10 -16.31
CA MET A 117 -21.12 -42.94 -15.18
C MET A 117 -22.61 -43.21 -15.12
N ASP A 118 -23.47 -42.34 -15.65
CA ASP A 118 -24.93 -42.50 -15.62
C ASP A 118 -25.43 -43.81 -16.28
N PRO A 119 -24.86 -44.31 -17.40
CA PRO A 119 -25.24 -45.60 -17.98
C PRO A 119 -24.71 -46.83 -17.21
N LYS A 120 -23.64 -46.65 -16.42
CA LYS A 120 -22.99 -47.70 -15.61
C LYS A 120 -23.46 -47.70 -14.17
N ARG A 121 -24.15 -46.65 -13.76
CA ARG A 121 -24.78 -46.56 -12.45
C ARG A 121 -25.96 -47.53 -12.49
N PRO A 122 -25.97 -48.57 -11.64
CA PRO A 122 -27.11 -49.48 -11.60
C PRO A 122 -28.36 -48.63 -11.38
N ALA A 123 -29.42 -48.89 -12.16
CA ALA A 123 -30.72 -48.29 -11.92
C ALA A 123 -31.14 -48.71 -10.51
N GLU A 124 -31.07 -47.78 -9.55
CA GLU A 124 -31.63 -48.01 -8.23
C GLU A 124 -33.15 -48.07 -8.41
N THR A 125 -33.68 -49.29 -8.50
CA THR A 125 -35.11 -49.55 -8.42
C THR A 125 -35.59 -49.11 -7.04
N PRO A 126 -36.54 -48.17 -6.93
CA PRO A 126 -36.98 -47.62 -5.65
C PRO A 126 -38.02 -48.52 -4.96
N GLU A 127 -37.76 -49.82 -4.90
CA GLU A 127 -38.62 -50.76 -4.18
C GLU A 127 -37.76 -51.70 -3.34
N GLN A 128 -38.04 -51.71 -2.03
CA GLN A 128 -37.40 -52.46 -0.94
C GLN A 128 -36.23 -51.80 -0.20
N LYS A 129 -36.50 -50.67 0.45
CA LYS A 129 -35.96 -50.38 1.80
C LYS A 129 -37.06 -49.83 2.71
N ALA A 130 -38.16 -50.57 2.84
CA ALA A 130 -39.01 -50.46 4.01
C ALA A 130 -38.65 -51.61 4.97
N ALA A 131 -38.45 -51.27 6.24
CA ALA A 131 -38.23 -52.16 7.39
C ALA A 131 -36.83 -52.76 7.57
N LYS A 132 -35.85 -51.92 7.96
CA LYS A 132 -35.03 -52.22 9.13
C LYS A 132 -34.87 -50.96 9.98
N ALA A 133 -35.07 -51.15 11.28
CA ALA A 133 -35.19 -50.15 12.31
C ALA A 133 -34.08 -49.09 12.26
N SER A 134 -34.50 -47.86 12.55
CA SER A 134 -33.70 -46.66 12.78
C SER A 134 -32.63 -46.90 13.84
N ALA A 135 -31.43 -47.26 13.41
CA ALA A 135 -30.25 -46.71 14.05
C ALA A 135 -30.09 -45.29 13.50
N PRO A 136 -29.89 -44.26 14.35
CA PRO A 136 -29.59 -42.92 13.86
C PRO A 136 -28.37 -43.05 12.94
N LEU A 137 -28.50 -42.62 11.69
CA LEU A 137 -27.34 -42.38 10.85
C LEU A 137 -26.41 -41.45 11.65
N PRO A 138 -25.10 -41.72 11.75
CA PRO A 138 -24.19 -40.72 12.28
C PRO A 138 -24.43 -39.44 11.48
N GLU A 139 -24.61 -38.31 12.18
CA GLU A 139 -24.68 -37.00 11.55
C GLU A 139 -23.56 -36.91 10.52
N LYS A 140 -23.88 -36.41 9.31
CA LYS A 140 -22.85 -36.14 8.31
C LYS A 140 -21.73 -35.38 9.02
N PRO A 141 -20.47 -35.87 8.97
CA PRO A 141 -19.39 -35.23 9.70
C PRO A 141 -19.34 -33.77 9.27
N VAL A 142 -19.61 -32.87 10.23
CA VAL A 142 -19.47 -31.43 10.02
C VAL A 142 -18.02 -31.21 9.62
N PRO A 143 -17.73 -30.57 8.46
CA PRO A 143 -16.37 -30.26 8.08
C PRO A 143 -15.72 -29.46 9.22
N LEU A 144 -14.80 -30.09 9.93
CA LEU A 144 -14.15 -29.48 11.07
C LEU A 144 -13.27 -28.33 10.56
N ARG A 145 -13.40 -27.16 11.21
CA ARG A 145 -12.50 -26.00 11.03
C ARG A 145 -11.04 -26.48 10.90
N PRO A 146 -10.37 -26.22 9.76
CA PRO A 146 -8.96 -26.56 9.60
C PRO A 146 -8.14 -25.93 10.72
N ARG A 147 -7.23 -26.71 11.32
CA ARG A 147 -6.38 -26.20 12.41
C ARG A 147 -5.20 -25.43 11.83
N LEU A 148 -5.14 -24.14 12.11
CA LEU A 148 -3.99 -23.32 11.77
C LEU A 148 -2.82 -23.56 12.74
N PRO A 149 -1.57 -23.33 12.29
CA PRO A 149 -0.42 -23.36 13.17
C PRO A 149 -0.52 -22.35 14.30
N LYS A 150 0.10 -22.64 15.44
CA LYS A 150 0.17 -21.69 16.56
C LYS A 150 0.84 -20.38 16.11
N GLY A 151 0.24 -19.25 16.49
CA GLY A 151 0.75 -17.91 16.19
C GLY A 151 0.21 -17.29 14.91
N VAL A 152 -0.42 -18.08 14.03
CA VAL A 152 -1.08 -17.56 12.83
C VAL A 152 -2.36 -16.84 13.23
N ALA A 153 -2.53 -15.61 12.74
CA ALA A 153 -3.72 -14.84 13.03
C ALA A 153 -4.94 -15.45 12.32
N GLU A 154 -6.07 -15.49 13.02
CA GLU A 154 -7.32 -15.97 12.44
C GLU A 154 -8.44 -14.98 12.72
N TYR A 155 -9.18 -14.66 11.67
CA TYR A 155 -10.23 -13.65 11.67
C TYR A 155 -11.44 -14.16 10.92
N PHE A 156 -12.61 -13.64 11.31
CA PHE A 156 -13.89 -13.96 10.71
C PHE A 156 -14.59 -12.66 10.33
N VAL A 157 -14.95 -12.53 9.07
CA VAL A 157 -15.89 -11.48 8.67
C VAL A 157 -17.26 -11.82 9.28
N PRO A 158 -17.88 -10.91 10.03
CA PRO A 158 -19.22 -11.13 10.57
C PRO A 158 -20.22 -11.37 9.43
N ALA A 159 -21.08 -12.38 9.59
CA ALA A 159 -22.21 -12.55 8.68
C ALA A 159 -23.26 -11.45 8.92
N GLY A 160 -24.05 -11.14 7.90
CA GLY A 160 -25.14 -10.17 8.01
C GLY A 160 -26.13 -10.51 9.14
N ALA A 161 -26.81 -9.48 9.67
CA ALA A 161 -27.74 -9.64 10.77
C ALA A 161 -28.84 -10.67 10.46
N GLY A 162 -29.06 -11.62 11.38
CA GLY A 162 -30.12 -12.62 11.29
C GLY A 162 -29.81 -13.83 10.39
N VAL A 163 -28.60 -13.96 9.84
CA VAL A 163 -28.20 -15.13 9.05
C VAL A 163 -27.85 -16.30 9.98
N PRO A 164 -28.51 -17.48 9.87
CA PRO A 164 -28.15 -18.65 10.66
C PRO A 164 -26.77 -19.20 10.25
N GLY A 165 -25.99 -19.68 11.22
CA GLY A 165 -24.68 -20.26 10.92
C GLY A 165 -24.73 -21.49 10.02
N GLU A 166 -25.78 -22.30 10.10
CA GLU A 166 -26.01 -23.47 9.24
C GLU A 166 -26.13 -23.11 7.74
N GLU A 167 -26.43 -21.85 7.42
CA GLU A 167 -26.46 -21.35 6.04
C GLU A 167 -25.10 -20.80 5.57
N ILE A 168 -24.08 -20.76 6.44
CA ILE A 168 -22.79 -20.15 6.14
C ILE A 168 -21.73 -21.21 5.84
N ASN A 169 -21.04 -20.98 4.73
CA ASN A 169 -19.76 -21.62 4.43
C ASN A 169 -18.66 -20.57 4.35
N TYR A 170 -17.70 -20.66 5.27
CA TYR A 170 -16.54 -19.80 5.29
C TYR A 170 -15.51 -20.22 4.23
N ALA A 171 -15.14 -19.29 3.35
CA ALA A 171 -14.03 -19.45 2.41
C ALA A 171 -12.80 -18.71 2.94
N PRO A 172 -11.59 -19.31 2.91
CA PRO A 172 -10.40 -18.67 3.44
C PRO A 172 -9.79 -17.69 2.42
N ALA A 173 -9.28 -16.58 2.93
CA ALA A 173 -8.38 -15.68 2.23
C ALA A 173 -7.19 -15.35 3.15
N VAL A 174 -6.05 -14.98 2.57
CA VAL A 174 -4.90 -14.51 3.35
C VAL A 174 -5.13 -13.05 3.69
N ILE A 175 -4.99 -12.69 4.97
CA ILE A 175 -4.97 -11.30 5.42
C ILE A 175 -3.57 -10.93 5.92
N ARG A 176 -3.10 -9.76 5.50
CA ARG A 176 -1.82 -9.17 5.90
C ARG A 176 -2.09 -7.77 6.42
N VAL A 177 -1.79 -7.55 7.70
CA VAL A 177 -1.91 -6.25 8.38
C VAL A 177 -0.52 -5.77 8.72
N GLY A 178 -0.15 -4.63 8.14
CA GLY A 178 1.14 -4.00 8.25
C GLY A 178 1.04 -2.63 8.88
N GLU A 179 2.12 -2.19 9.51
CA GLU A 179 2.29 -0.83 9.98
C GLU A 179 3.56 -0.26 9.38
N VAL A 180 3.45 0.91 8.78
CA VAL A 180 4.58 1.66 8.23
C VAL A 180 4.74 2.94 9.01
N ARG A 181 5.90 3.14 9.62
CA ARG A 181 6.23 4.36 10.35
C ARG A 181 6.99 5.33 9.45
N TYR A 182 6.50 6.57 9.39
CA TYR A 182 7.16 7.68 8.71
C TYR A 182 7.67 8.66 9.76
N ASN A 183 8.99 8.86 9.80
CA ASN A 183 9.63 9.79 10.72
C ASN A 183 10.67 10.62 9.97
N ASP A 184 10.44 11.93 9.90
CA ASP A 184 11.40 12.91 9.42
C ASP A 184 11.37 14.14 10.35
N ALA A 185 12.28 14.14 11.32
CA ALA A 185 12.38 15.20 12.32
C ALA A 185 12.67 16.58 11.71
N LYS A 186 13.33 16.65 10.55
CA LYS A 186 13.58 17.93 9.88
C LYS A 186 12.32 18.52 9.30
N LYS A 187 11.40 17.65 8.83
CA LYS A 187 10.09 18.05 8.28
C LYS A 187 8.99 18.10 9.33
N GLY A 188 9.29 17.76 10.60
CA GLY A 188 8.29 17.70 11.67
C GLY A 188 7.26 16.58 11.49
N VAL A 189 7.61 15.52 10.77
CA VAL A 189 6.71 14.41 10.43
C VAL A 189 6.99 13.24 11.36
N ASN A 190 5.97 12.77 12.07
CA ASN A 190 6.02 11.52 12.82
C ASN A 190 4.63 10.89 12.85
N GLY A 191 4.49 9.69 12.28
CA GLY A 191 3.22 8.98 12.30
C GLY A 191 3.35 7.56 11.80
N THR A 192 2.28 6.79 11.99
CA THR A 192 2.14 5.42 11.48
C THR A 192 0.99 5.36 10.50
N HIS A 193 1.15 4.49 9.50
CA HIS A 193 0.13 4.18 8.52
C HIS A 193 -0.14 2.67 8.56
N GLU A 194 -1.39 2.29 8.79
CA GLU A 194 -1.83 0.89 8.77
C GLU A 194 -2.17 0.50 7.32
N VAL A 195 -1.58 -0.59 6.86
CA VAL A 195 -1.77 -1.15 5.52
C VAL A 195 -2.41 -2.53 5.65
N VAL A 196 -3.52 -2.76 4.96
CA VAL A 196 -4.28 -4.01 5.06
C VAL A 196 -4.48 -4.56 3.66
N HIS A 197 -4.00 -5.78 3.43
CA HIS A 197 -4.26 -6.53 2.20
C HIS A 197 -4.99 -7.83 2.50
N VAL A 198 -6.00 -8.14 1.70
CA VAL A 198 -6.67 -9.43 1.70
C VAL A 198 -6.56 -10.05 0.31
N ASN A 199 -5.95 -11.23 0.23
CA ASN A 199 -5.66 -11.90 -1.05
C ASN A 199 -6.37 -13.27 -1.11
N PRO A 200 -7.01 -13.62 -2.23
CA PRO A 200 -7.67 -14.90 -2.37
C PRO A 200 -6.67 -16.06 -2.40
N ILE A 201 -7.13 -17.21 -1.92
CA ILE A 201 -6.42 -18.48 -2.04
C ILE A 201 -7.08 -19.27 -3.17
N ASP A 202 -6.30 -19.74 -4.13
CA ASP A 202 -6.76 -20.76 -5.07
C ASP A 202 -6.91 -22.09 -4.33
N LEU A 203 -8.14 -22.46 -4.00
CA LEU A 203 -8.44 -23.69 -3.26
C LEU A 203 -8.13 -24.95 -4.07
N ALA A 204 -8.05 -24.87 -5.41
CA ALA A 204 -7.77 -26.02 -6.26
C ALA A 204 -6.25 -26.23 -6.43
N GLY A 205 -5.49 -25.16 -6.67
CA GLY A 205 -4.05 -25.19 -6.87
C GLY A 205 -3.20 -24.94 -5.61
N GLY A 206 -3.79 -24.45 -4.54
CA GLY A 206 -3.12 -24.08 -3.29
C GLY A 206 -2.23 -22.84 -3.37
N ALA A 207 -2.28 -22.10 -4.48
CA ALA A 207 -1.50 -20.89 -4.71
C ALA A 207 -2.21 -19.63 -4.18
N MET A 208 -1.43 -18.67 -3.71
CA MET A 208 -1.93 -17.34 -3.32
C MET A 208 -1.86 -16.39 -4.50
N ASP A 209 -2.95 -15.68 -4.78
CA ASP A 209 -2.98 -14.67 -5.83
C ASP A 209 -2.69 -13.29 -5.23
N TRP A 210 -1.41 -12.93 -5.19
CA TRP A 210 -0.95 -11.65 -4.65
C TRP A 210 -1.34 -10.44 -5.49
N ASN A 211 -1.71 -10.66 -6.76
CA ASN A 211 -2.10 -9.59 -7.68
C ASN A 211 -3.58 -9.24 -7.56
N ARG A 212 -4.36 -10.07 -6.87
CA ARG A 212 -5.78 -9.85 -6.64
C ARG A 212 -6.03 -9.50 -5.19
N GLU A 213 -6.77 -8.42 -5.00
CA GLU A 213 -7.19 -7.95 -3.70
C GLU A 213 -8.70 -8.13 -3.49
N ILE A 214 -9.08 -8.44 -2.26
CA ILE A 214 -10.46 -8.48 -1.80
C ILE A 214 -10.63 -7.32 -0.83
N GLU A 215 -11.57 -6.43 -1.10
CA GLU A 215 -11.92 -5.38 -0.13
C GLU A 215 -12.70 -6.00 1.04
N LEU A 216 -12.36 -5.59 2.25
CA LEU A 216 -13.17 -5.93 3.42
C LEU A 216 -14.55 -5.26 3.29
N PRO A 217 -15.63 -5.96 3.67
CA PRO A 217 -17.00 -5.46 3.53
C PRO A 217 -17.20 -4.10 4.18
N ALA A 218 -17.92 -3.19 3.51
CA ALA A 218 -18.30 -1.88 4.05
C ALA A 218 -17.13 -1.05 4.62
N GLY A 219 -15.90 -1.25 4.11
CA GLY A 219 -14.70 -0.55 4.61
C GLY A 219 -14.30 -0.95 6.02
N MET A 220 -14.67 -2.16 6.46
CA MET A 220 -14.37 -2.69 7.79
C MET A 220 -12.86 -2.71 8.05
N LYS A 221 -12.48 -2.32 9.26
CA LYS A 221 -11.09 -2.39 9.73
C LYS A 221 -10.76 -3.74 10.37
N PRO A 222 -9.50 -4.18 10.40
CA PRO A 222 -9.11 -5.45 11.01
C PRO A 222 -9.58 -5.64 12.46
N GLN A 223 -9.68 -4.54 13.23
CA GLN A 223 -10.11 -4.55 14.63
C GLN A 223 -11.62 -4.86 14.80
N GLN A 224 -12.40 -4.75 13.73
CA GLN A 224 -13.83 -5.05 13.71
C GLN A 224 -14.13 -6.50 13.28
N LEU A 225 -13.11 -7.27 12.87
CA LEU A 225 -13.25 -8.68 12.53
C LEU A 225 -13.43 -9.53 13.80
N SER A 226 -14.29 -10.55 13.71
CA SER A 226 -14.49 -11.51 14.81
C SER A 226 -13.30 -12.46 14.93
N ARG A 227 -13.08 -13.00 16.14
CA ARG A 227 -12.12 -14.08 16.42
C ARG A 227 -12.74 -15.46 16.43
N ASP A 228 -14.07 -15.51 16.46
CA ASP A 228 -14.85 -16.74 16.50
C ASP A 228 -15.78 -16.83 15.28
N PRO A 229 -15.95 -18.04 14.70
CA PRO A 229 -16.91 -18.28 13.64
C PRO A 229 -18.34 -18.23 14.17
N LEU A 230 -19.29 -18.04 13.27
CA LEU A 230 -20.70 -18.22 13.57
C LEU A 230 -20.98 -19.70 13.94
N PRO A 231 -21.65 -20.00 15.07
CA PRO A 231 -21.97 -21.37 15.47
C PRO A 231 -22.78 -22.10 14.39
N GLY A 232 -22.38 -23.33 14.07
CA GLY A 232 -23.03 -24.15 13.03
C GLY A 232 -22.53 -23.93 11.60
N ALA A 233 -21.64 -22.94 11.38
CA ALA A 233 -21.05 -22.70 10.07
C ALA A 233 -20.09 -23.81 9.62
N THR A 234 -20.04 -24.04 8.31
CA THR A 234 -19.07 -24.92 7.67
C THR A 234 -17.90 -24.14 7.09
N PHE A 235 -16.85 -24.86 6.69
CA PHE A 235 -15.60 -24.29 6.20
C PHE A 235 -15.21 -24.95 4.88
N ALA A 236 -14.72 -24.14 3.94
CA ALA A 236 -13.99 -24.65 2.80
C ALA A 236 -12.62 -25.19 3.25
N ASP A 237 -12.11 -26.17 2.50
CA ASP A 237 -10.82 -26.78 2.79
C ASP A 237 -9.68 -25.76 2.66
N LEU A 238 -8.69 -25.88 3.55
CA LEU A 238 -7.46 -25.12 3.49
C LEU A 238 -6.39 -25.93 2.73
N PRO A 239 -5.64 -25.34 1.79
CA PRO A 239 -4.47 -26.00 1.21
C PRO A 239 -3.49 -26.49 2.28
N LEU A 240 -2.97 -27.71 2.12
CA LEU A 240 -2.10 -28.35 3.11
C LEU A 240 -0.82 -27.55 3.40
N SER A 241 -0.33 -26.78 2.41
CA SER A 241 0.83 -25.89 2.56
C SER A 241 0.63 -24.85 3.68
N LEU A 242 -0.60 -24.40 3.92
CA LEU A 242 -0.91 -23.40 4.94
C LEU A 242 -0.96 -23.99 6.36
N ILE A 243 -0.77 -25.30 6.52
CA ILE A 243 -0.59 -25.97 7.81
C ILE A 243 0.88 -25.89 8.27
N GLU A 244 1.80 -25.46 7.41
CA GLU A 244 3.22 -25.34 7.75
C GLU A 244 3.56 -23.95 8.32
N SER A 245 4.02 -23.88 9.58
CA SER A 245 4.43 -22.61 10.21
C SER A 245 5.47 -21.82 9.41
N LYS A 246 6.35 -22.51 8.68
CA LYS A 246 7.42 -21.87 7.89
C LYS A 246 6.88 -21.02 6.75
N VAL A 247 5.73 -21.39 6.18
CA VAL A 247 5.09 -20.63 5.09
C VAL A 247 4.64 -19.27 5.62
N TRP A 248 4.03 -19.23 6.80
CA TRP A 248 3.59 -18.00 7.46
C TRP A 248 4.74 -17.06 7.81
N THR A 249 5.82 -17.58 8.40
CA THR A 249 7.02 -16.77 8.67
C THR A 249 7.68 -16.26 7.39
N GLY A 250 7.56 -16.99 6.27
CA GLY A 250 7.98 -16.52 4.96
C GLY A 250 7.13 -15.33 4.49
N MET A 251 5.80 -15.47 4.54
CA MET A 251 4.87 -14.40 4.16
C MET A 251 5.04 -13.14 5.00
N GLU A 252 5.30 -13.24 6.31
CA GLU A 252 5.58 -12.09 7.17
C GLU A 252 6.79 -11.30 6.67
N LYS A 253 7.89 -11.99 6.33
CA LYS A 253 9.11 -11.35 5.82
C LYS A 253 8.90 -10.74 4.44
N GLU A 254 8.27 -11.49 3.54
CA GLU A 254 7.93 -11.02 2.20
C GLU A 254 7.00 -9.81 2.26
N PHE A 255 6.08 -9.76 3.21
CA PHE A 255 5.19 -8.63 3.39
C PHE A 255 5.93 -7.39 3.92
N VAL A 256 6.84 -7.54 4.88
CA VAL A 256 7.72 -6.42 5.30
C VAL A 256 8.56 -5.90 4.13
N ASP A 257 9.11 -6.79 3.31
CA ASP A 257 9.84 -6.42 2.09
C ASP A 257 8.95 -5.70 1.07
N TRP A 258 7.71 -6.17 0.91
CA TRP A 258 6.71 -5.55 0.04
C TRP A 258 6.33 -4.15 0.54
N LEU A 259 6.10 -3.95 1.84
CA LEU A 259 5.82 -2.64 2.44
C LEU A 259 6.98 -1.68 2.16
N TYR A 260 8.21 -2.11 2.42
CA TYR A 260 9.40 -1.28 2.16
C TYR A 260 9.54 -0.88 0.68
N GLY A 261 9.22 -1.79 -0.25
CA GLY A 261 9.37 -1.57 -1.68
C GLY A 261 8.23 -0.79 -2.35
N ASN A 262 7.01 -0.88 -1.82
CA ASN A 262 5.81 -0.35 -2.49
C ASN A 262 5.13 0.79 -1.74
N GLU A 263 5.26 0.85 -0.41
CA GLU A 263 4.61 1.90 0.37
C GLU A 263 5.36 3.22 0.28
N SER A 264 4.59 4.30 0.17
CA SER A 264 5.10 5.65 0.29
C SER A 264 4.01 6.58 0.76
N MET A 265 4.37 7.60 1.55
CA MET A 265 3.46 8.62 2.01
C MET A 265 3.68 9.91 1.22
N THR A 266 2.60 10.49 0.73
CA THR A 266 2.63 11.83 0.14
C THR A 266 2.18 12.83 1.19
N LEU A 267 3.02 13.84 1.42
CA LEU A 267 2.71 14.96 2.30
C LEU A 267 2.55 16.24 1.49
N PHE A 268 1.75 17.16 2.03
CA PHE A 268 1.65 18.52 1.52
C PHE A 268 2.69 19.41 2.22
N PHE A 269 3.26 20.35 1.47
CA PHE A 269 4.14 21.38 1.98
C PHE A 269 3.56 22.75 1.65
N SER A 270 3.54 23.65 2.63
CA SER A 270 3.15 25.05 2.49
C SER A 270 4.39 25.94 2.42
N PRO A 271 4.75 26.48 1.23
CA PRO A 271 5.78 27.50 1.10
C PRO A 271 5.51 28.77 1.90
N LEU A 272 4.24 29.08 2.21
CA LEU A 272 3.88 30.29 2.95
C LEU A 272 4.29 30.21 4.43
N SER A 273 4.03 29.07 5.07
CA SER A 273 4.30 28.85 6.50
C SER A 273 5.53 27.99 6.79
N ASP A 274 6.15 27.40 5.76
CA ASP A 274 7.26 26.43 5.89
C ASP A 274 6.88 25.19 6.72
N GLU A 275 5.65 24.70 6.54
CA GLU A 275 5.12 23.54 7.27
C GLU A 275 4.76 22.38 6.34
N HIS A 276 4.87 21.16 6.86
CA HIS A 276 4.41 19.95 6.20
C HIS A 276 3.11 19.44 6.82
N SER A 277 2.32 18.70 6.05
CA SER A 277 1.18 17.93 6.56
C SER A 277 1.63 16.74 7.41
N GLN A 278 0.76 16.27 8.28
CA GLN A 278 0.95 15.05 9.06
C GLN A 278 0.58 13.81 8.23
N VAL A 279 1.01 12.63 8.73
CA VAL A 279 0.73 11.34 8.08
C VAL A 279 -0.78 11.10 8.01
N GLY A 280 -1.32 10.94 6.80
CA GLY A 280 -2.75 10.72 6.57
C GLY A 280 -3.64 11.96 6.77
N GLU A 281 -3.06 13.14 7.00
CA GLU A 281 -3.81 14.40 7.10
C GLU A 281 -4.42 14.76 5.73
N THR A 282 -5.72 15.07 5.71
CA THR A 282 -6.36 15.50 4.47
C THR A 282 -5.91 16.92 4.10
N GLU A 283 -6.01 17.29 2.83
CA GLU A 283 -5.68 18.66 2.40
C GLU A 283 -6.54 19.70 3.15
N GLY A 284 -7.82 19.39 3.40
CA GLY A 284 -8.73 20.26 4.15
C GLY A 284 -8.30 20.46 5.60
N ASP A 285 -7.92 19.38 6.29
CA ASP A 285 -7.42 19.44 7.67
C ASP A 285 -6.09 20.21 7.74
N PHE A 286 -5.19 19.98 6.77
CA PHE A 286 -3.94 20.70 6.67
C PHE A 286 -4.16 22.20 6.46
N ARG A 287 -5.03 22.60 5.53
CA ARG A 287 -5.43 24.01 5.33
C ARG A 287 -5.99 24.62 6.60
N ALA A 288 -6.85 23.91 7.32
CA ALA A 288 -7.44 24.39 8.56
C ALA A 288 -6.38 24.65 9.64
N ARG A 289 -5.38 23.77 9.76
CA ARG A 289 -4.25 23.92 10.68
C ARG A 289 -3.37 25.12 10.32
N LEU A 290 -3.13 25.34 9.02
CA LEU A 290 -2.31 26.46 8.53
C LEU A 290 -2.94 27.84 8.74
N VAL A 291 -4.25 27.95 8.96
CA VAL A 291 -4.91 29.27 9.11
C VAL A 291 -4.26 30.13 10.19
N HIS A 292 -3.83 29.54 11.30
CA HIS A 292 -3.19 30.29 12.38
C HIS A 292 -1.72 30.63 12.04
N SER A 293 -0.92 29.65 11.63
CA SER A 293 0.50 29.86 11.36
C SER A 293 0.75 30.72 10.11
N ALA A 294 -0.09 30.61 9.08
CA ALA A 294 -0.04 31.48 7.91
C ALA A 294 -0.33 32.94 8.27
N ARG A 295 -1.23 33.21 9.23
CA ARG A 295 -1.45 34.58 9.74
C ARG A 295 -0.20 35.11 10.44
N GLU A 296 0.42 34.32 11.31
CA GLU A 296 1.66 34.74 12.00
C GLU A 296 2.80 34.98 11.00
N ALA A 297 2.99 34.09 10.04
CA ALA A 297 4.01 34.22 9.00
C ALA A 297 3.77 35.46 8.12
N ARG A 298 2.52 35.72 7.75
CA ARG A 298 2.12 36.92 7.01
C ARG A 298 2.38 38.18 7.84
N ASP A 299 1.93 38.21 9.09
CA ASP A 299 2.08 39.38 9.96
C ASP A 299 3.57 39.71 10.17
N LYS A 300 4.42 38.68 10.30
CA LYS A 300 5.89 38.84 10.34
C LYS A 300 6.45 39.45 9.04
N LYS A 301 6.08 38.92 7.87
CA LYS A 301 6.55 39.46 6.58
C LYS A 301 6.05 40.88 6.32
N VAL A 302 4.81 41.18 6.71
CA VAL A 302 4.24 42.54 6.65
C VAL A 302 5.02 43.49 7.56
N GLU A 303 5.37 43.07 8.78
CA GLU A 303 6.16 43.88 9.70
C GLU A 303 7.59 44.13 9.19
N GLU A 304 8.25 43.11 8.64
CA GLU A 304 9.57 43.26 7.99
C GLU A 304 9.52 44.27 6.83
N LEU A 305 8.47 44.19 6.00
CA LEU A 305 8.24 45.14 4.91
C LEU A 305 8.00 46.55 5.43
N ARG A 306 7.17 46.70 6.46
CA ARG A 306 6.91 47.98 7.12
C ARG A 306 8.17 48.59 7.69
N GLN A 307 9.03 47.81 8.35
CA GLN A 307 10.30 48.29 8.89
C GLN A 307 11.25 48.77 7.79
N LYS A 308 11.24 48.13 6.62
CA LYS A 308 12.02 48.56 5.45
C LYS A 308 11.55 49.92 4.94
N PHE A 309 10.24 50.10 4.75
CA PHE A 309 9.68 51.38 4.30
C PHE A 309 9.76 52.47 5.37
N ALA A 310 9.60 52.13 6.65
CA ALA A 310 9.72 53.10 7.75
C ALA A 310 11.06 53.82 7.74
N LYS A 311 12.17 53.11 7.47
CA LYS A 311 13.50 53.71 7.34
C LYS A 311 13.59 54.67 6.15
N GLN A 312 12.97 54.33 5.03
CA GLN A 312 12.96 55.18 3.82
C GLN A 312 12.11 56.43 4.00
N ILE A 313 10.96 56.26 4.65
CA ILE A 313 10.00 57.32 4.93
C ILE A 313 10.56 58.28 5.96
N GLN A 314 11.18 57.80 7.04
CA GLN A 314 11.89 58.66 8.00
C GLN A 314 12.99 59.49 7.30
N ALA A 315 13.76 58.87 6.39
CA ALA A 315 14.77 59.59 5.62
C ALA A 315 14.18 60.60 4.62
N ALA A 316 12.96 60.39 4.14
CA ALA A 316 12.23 61.35 3.29
C ALA A 316 11.64 62.49 4.13
N GLU A 317 11.01 62.17 5.26
CA GLU A 317 10.49 63.15 6.24
C GLU A 317 11.60 64.09 6.72
N GLU A 318 12.78 63.57 7.08
CA GLU A 318 13.93 64.40 7.47
C GLU A 318 14.40 65.34 6.34
N ARG A 319 14.27 64.94 5.06
CA ARG A 319 14.58 65.80 3.91
C ARG A 319 13.53 66.89 3.72
N VAL A 320 12.24 66.55 3.89
CA VAL A 320 11.13 67.52 3.84
C VAL A 320 11.30 68.56 4.94
N THR A 321 11.54 68.13 6.19
CA THR A 321 11.74 69.04 7.34
C THR A 321 12.89 70.02 7.08
N LYS A 322 14.04 69.53 6.62
CA LYS A 322 15.18 70.41 6.27
C LYS A 322 14.84 71.40 5.15
N ALA A 323 14.09 70.97 4.14
CA ALA A 323 13.67 71.85 3.05
C ALA A 323 12.66 72.90 3.50
N MET A 324 11.78 72.56 4.45
CA MET A 324 10.85 73.51 5.08
C MET A 324 11.59 74.53 5.95
N ASP A 325 12.57 74.09 6.75
CA ASP A 325 13.41 75.01 7.55
C ASP A 325 14.15 76.01 6.64
N GLU A 326 14.72 75.53 5.52
CA GLU A 326 15.37 76.38 4.51
C GLU A 326 14.37 77.38 3.86
N LEU A 327 13.14 76.92 3.57
CA LEU A 327 12.09 77.77 3.01
C LEU A 327 11.68 78.87 3.99
N ASP A 328 11.52 78.54 5.27
CA ASP A 328 11.17 79.49 6.33
C ASP A 328 12.27 80.56 6.52
N GLU A 329 13.54 80.16 6.47
CA GLU A 329 14.67 81.10 6.48
C GLU A 329 14.64 82.06 5.28
N GLN A 330 14.40 81.55 4.07
CA GLN A 330 14.32 82.38 2.86
C GLN A 330 13.11 83.33 2.88
N LYS A 331 11.95 82.87 3.38
CA LYS A 331 10.77 83.71 3.58
C LYS A 331 11.02 84.81 4.61
N SER A 332 11.71 84.49 5.71
CA SER A 332 12.12 85.45 6.75
C SER A 332 13.05 86.55 6.23
N GLN A 333 14.03 86.21 5.39
CA GLN A 333 15.00 87.16 4.81
C GLN A 333 14.41 88.04 3.69
N SER A 334 13.32 87.60 3.05
CA SER A 334 12.74 88.23 1.85
C SER A 334 11.93 89.51 2.13
N ASN A 335 11.75 89.97 3.38
CA ASN A 335 10.90 91.11 3.73
C ASN A 335 9.45 91.02 3.18
N SER A 336 9.01 89.82 2.77
CA SER A 336 7.63 89.50 2.45
C SER A 336 6.88 89.34 3.77
N ALA A 337 5.74 90.01 3.87
CA ALA A 337 4.93 90.07 5.08
C ALA A 337 4.72 88.68 5.68
N LYS A 338 4.92 88.57 7.00
CA LYS A 338 4.61 87.41 7.84
C LYS A 338 3.19 86.91 7.53
N LEU A 339 3.07 85.98 6.59
CA LEU A 339 1.89 85.16 6.39
C LEU A 339 2.17 83.86 7.13
N SER A 340 1.48 83.70 8.26
CA SER A 340 1.49 82.49 9.08
C SER A 340 0.90 81.33 8.28
N THR A 341 1.71 80.69 7.45
CA THR A 341 1.39 79.40 6.87
C THR A 341 2.03 78.35 7.75
N VAL A 342 1.51 78.23 8.98
CA VAL A 342 1.70 77.01 9.77
C VAL A 342 0.83 75.97 9.11
N MET A 343 1.35 75.36 8.06
CA MET A 343 0.80 74.13 7.53
C MET A 343 1.44 73.04 8.38
N SER A 344 0.77 72.70 9.48
CA SER A 344 1.17 71.55 10.28
C SER A 344 1.14 70.34 9.35
N ILE A 345 2.31 69.75 9.05
CA ILE A 345 2.41 68.39 8.55
C ILE A 345 1.87 67.49 9.66
N GLY A 346 0.55 67.35 9.68
CA GLY A 346 -0.19 66.55 10.63
C GLY A 346 -0.17 65.11 10.18
N THR A 347 0.64 64.31 10.88
CA THR A 347 0.56 62.85 10.98
C THR A 347 0.61 62.09 9.65
N SER A 348 1.82 61.64 9.28
CA SER A 348 2.00 60.57 8.31
C SER A 348 1.19 59.33 8.71
N ILE A 349 0.65 58.66 7.70
CA ILE A 349 -0.26 57.51 7.83
C ILE A 349 0.43 56.34 8.57
N LEU A 350 1.76 56.34 8.65
CA LEU A 350 2.56 55.36 9.38
C LEU A 350 2.47 55.45 10.91
N SER A 351 2.13 56.61 11.47
CA SER A 351 1.98 56.76 12.93
C SER A 351 0.85 55.90 13.50
N ALA A 352 -0.21 55.65 12.72
CA ALA A 352 -1.32 54.78 13.10
C ALA A 352 -1.00 53.28 13.00
N VAL A 353 0.07 52.91 12.29
CA VAL A 353 0.37 51.51 11.90
C VAL A 353 1.60 50.94 12.60
N LEU A 354 2.54 51.78 13.07
CA LEU A 354 3.75 51.38 13.83
C LEU A 354 3.57 51.31 15.36
N GLY A 355 2.33 51.20 15.86
CA GLY A 355 2.06 50.94 17.28
C GLY A 355 2.06 52.17 18.20
N GLY A 356 2.12 53.38 17.66
CA GLY A 356 1.90 54.62 18.41
C GLY A 356 0.42 54.89 18.65
N ARG A 357 -0.04 54.62 19.89
CA ARG A 357 -1.27 55.12 20.56
C ARG A 357 -2.37 55.70 19.65
N LYS A 358 -3.47 54.95 19.48
CA LYS A 358 -4.72 55.35 18.82
C LYS A 358 -5.15 56.78 19.17
N SER A 359 -5.17 57.67 18.19
CA SER A 359 -6.12 58.77 18.12
C SER A 359 -6.96 58.60 16.85
N SER A 360 -8.25 58.40 17.06
CA SER A 360 -9.27 58.53 16.03
C SER A 360 -9.27 59.98 15.55
N PHE A 361 -8.85 60.24 14.31
CA PHE A 361 -9.27 61.43 13.60
C PHE A 361 -9.65 61.06 12.17
N GLY A 362 -10.85 61.51 11.79
CA GLY A 362 -11.56 61.07 10.61
C GLY A 362 -10.89 61.48 9.31
N THR A 363 -11.18 60.68 8.29
CA THR A 363 -11.04 60.98 6.87
C THR A 363 -11.69 62.33 6.54
N THR A 364 -10.93 63.43 6.63
CA THR A 364 -11.38 64.74 6.18
C THR A 364 -10.23 65.46 5.49
N GLY A 365 -10.33 65.55 4.16
CA GLY A 365 -9.80 66.68 3.40
C GLY A 365 -8.33 66.63 2.97
N ARG A 366 -7.93 65.68 2.13
CA ARG A 366 -6.96 66.00 1.06
C ARG A 366 -7.75 66.59 -0.11
N SER A 367 -8.18 67.84 0.07
CA SER A 367 -8.80 68.63 -0.99
C SER A 367 -7.70 69.09 -1.92
N ALA A 368 -7.74 68.61 -3.16
CA ALA A 368 -6.96 69.16 -4.26
C ALA A 368 -7.21 70.68 -4.34
N MET A 369 -6.18 71.47 -4.09
CA MET A 369 -6.21 72.91 -4.32
C MET A 369 -5.41 73.24 -5.59
N SER A 370 -5.89 72.74 -6.72
CA SER A 370 -5.53 73.32 -8.03
C SER A 370 -6.45 74.51 -8.27
N GLY A 371 -6.04 75.72 -7.91
CA GLY A 371 -6.86 76.90 -8.20
C GLY A 371 -6.45 78.21 -7.54
N ALA A 372 -5.55 78.93 -8.22
CA ALA A 372 -5.51 80.39 -8.37
C ALA A 372 -5.44 81.29 -7.11
N SER A 373 -4.34 82.05 -6.97
CA SER A 373 -4.35 83.50 -7.25
C SER A 373 -2.94 84.09 -7.17
N ARG A 374 -2.65 84.97 -8.12
CA ARG A 374 -1.42 85.74 -8.31
C ARG A 374 -1.12 86.62 -7.09
N ALA A 375 0.13 86.58 -6.63
CA ALA A 375 0.81 87.73 -6.04
C ALA A 375 2.26 87.73 -6.54
N TRP A 376 2.55 88.59 -7.54
CA TRP A 376 3.90 88.77 -8.08
C TRP A 376 4.70 89.68 -7.16
N LYS A 377 5.56 89.07 -6.34
CA LYS A 377 6.94 89.44 -6.01
C LYS A 377 7.37 88.60 -4.81
N GLU A 378 7.57 87.32 -5.04
CA GLU A 378 8.42 86.53 -4.15
C GLU A 378 9.81 86.46 -4.78
N SER A 379 10.85 86.49 -3.93
CA SER A 379 12.22 86.31 -4.41
C SER A 379 12.29 85.03 -5.24
N ARG A 380 13.04 85.06 -6.36
CA ARG A 380 13.30 83.87 -7.21
C ARG A 380 13.95 82.72 -6.41
N ASP A 381 14.49 83.02 -5.24
CA ASP A 381 15.03 82.04 -4.31
C ASP A 381 13.90 81.36 -3.52
N VAL A 382 12.91 82.10 -2.99
CA VAL A 382 11.76 81.55 -2.27
C VAL A 382 10.97 80.58 -3.16
N SER A 383 10.67 80.98 -4.41
CA SER A 383 9.97 80.10 -5.36
C SER A 383 10.74 78.80 -5.64
N ARG A 384 12.08 78.81 -5.63
CA ARG A 384 12.87 77.59 -5.81
C ARG A 384 12.88 76.70 -4.56
N ALA A 385 12.78 77.30 -3.37
CA ALA A 385 12.65 76.56 -2.12
C ALA A 385 11.26 75.92 -1.99
N GLU A 386 10.19 76.61 -2.41
CA GLU A 386 8.84 76.03 -2.49
C GLU A 386 8.79 74.84 -3.45
N ASP A 387 9.29 75.00 -4.68
CA ASP A 387 9.40 73.91 -5.66
C ASP A 387 10.18 72.69 -5.12
N LYS A 388 11.13 72.92 -4.20
CA LYS A 388 11.92 71.85 -3.57
C LYS A 388 11.12 71.12 -2.50
N VAL A 389 10.37 71.86 -1.66
CA VAL A 389 9.48 71.27 -0.66
C VAL A 389 8.40 70.44 -1.36
N ASP A 390 7.71 71.00 -2.36
CA ASP A 390 6.66 70.31 -3.11
C ASP A 390 7.15 68.98 -3.70
N LYS A 391 8.34 68.96 -4.30
CA LYS A 391 8.93 67.73 -4.85
C LYS A 391 9.23 66.68 -3.78
N LEU A 392 9.75 67.10 -2.63
CA LEU A 392 10.08 66.18 -1.54
C LEU A 392 8.81 65.65 -0.85
N GLU A 393 7.77 66.46 -0.75
CA GLU A 393 6.45 66.03 -0.28
C GLU A 393 5.80 65.02 -1.25
N GLU A 394 5.90 65.26 -2.57
CA GLU A 394 5.47 64.29 -3.57
C GLU A 394 6.25 62.98 -3.49
N GLU A 395 7.57 63.02 -3.27
CA GLU A 395 8.39 61.82 -3.07
C GLU A 395 7.96 61.05 -1.81
N LEU A 396 7.70 61.75 -0.70
CA LEU A 396 7.22 61.15 0.54
C LEU A 396 5.85 60.49 0.33
N ALA A 397 4.91 61.18 -0.33
CA ALA A 397 3.58 60.65 -0.61
C ALA A 397 3.63 59.41 -1.52
N LYS A 398 4.51 59.40 -2.52
CA LYS A 398 4.73 58.22 -3.39
C LYS A 398 5.28 57.05 -2.60
N LEU A 399 6.26 57.26 -1.71
CA LEU A 399 6.80 56.21 -0.84
C LEU A 399 5.74 55.63 0.11
N GLU A 400 4.89 56.49 0.69
CA GLU A 400 3.77 56.04 1.53
C GLU A 400 2.76 55.20 0.72
N GLU A 401 2.42 55.63 -0.49
CA GLU A 401 1.50 54.91 -1.39
C GLU A 401 2.08 53.58 -1.85
N GLU A 402 3.37 53.53 -2.21
CA GLU A 402 4.09 52.30 -2.56
C GLU A 402 4.10 51.31 -1.38
N CYS A 403 4.41 51.78 -0.17
CA CYS A 403 4.35 50.96 1.05
C CYS A 403 2.96 50.35 1.25
N ALA A 404 1.90 51.16 1.13
CA ALA A 404 0.52 50.68 1.28
C ALA A 404 0.16 49.63 0.23
N LYS A 405 0.51 49.89 -1.05
CA LYS A 405 0.28 48.94 -2.15
C LYS A 405 1.04 47.64 -1.97
N GLU A 406 2.31 47.69 -1.57
CA GLU A 406 3.10 46.47 -1.36
C GLU A 406 2.60 45.65 -0.16
N VAL A 407 2.19 46.31 0.93
CA VAL A 407 1.58 45.63 2.09
C VAL A 407 0.26 44.96 1.70
N GLU A 408 -0.61 45.65 0.95
CA GLU A 408 -1.89 45.09 0.49
C GLU A 408 -1.68 43.93 -0.49
N ALA A 409 -0.74 44.08 -1.43
CA ALA A 409 -0.37 43.02 -2.38
C ALA A 409 0.18 41.78 -1.65
N LEU A 410 1.07 41.97 -0.67
CA LEU A 410 1.61 40.89 0.13
C LEU A 410 0.52 40.19 0.96
N THR A 411 -0.36 40.96 1.59
CA THR A 411 -1.48 40.44 2.38
C THR A 411 -2.42 39.59 1.53
N SER A 412 -2.71 40.04 0.30
CA SER A 412 -3.60 39.36 -0.64
C SER A 412 -2.97 38.11 -1.26
N ALA A 413 -1.66 38.13 -1.50
CA ALA A 413 -0.92 37.00 -2.05
C ALA A 413 -0.76 35.84 -1.04
N MET A 414 -0.79 36.15 0.26
CA MET A 414 -0.60 35.18 1.35
C MET A 414 -1.94 34.65 1.92
N ASP A 415 -2.90 34.30 1.07
CA ASP A 415 -4.13 33.62 1.49
C ASP A 415 -3.93 32.08 1.55
N PRO A 416 -3.86 31.48 2.75
CA PRO A 416 -3.63 30.04 2.89
C PRO A 416 -4.75 29.17 2.29
N MET A 417 -5.95 29.72 2.06
CA MET A 417 -7.04 28.99 1.40
C MET A 417 -6.88 28.92 -0.12
N ARG A 418 -6.02 29.77 -0.69
CA ARG A 418 -5.72 29.82 -2.13
C ARG A 418 -4.32 29.31 -2.47
N GLU A 419 -3.52 28.99 -1.45
CA GLU A 419 -2.19 28.41 -1.64
C GLU A 419 -2.29 27.06 -2.36
N VAL A 420 -1.40 26.84 -3.33
CA VAL A 420 -1.18 25.55 -3.95
C VAL A 420 -0.05 24.87 -3.21
N PHE A 421 -0.32 23.72 -2.59
CA PHE A 421 0.71 22.98 -1.86
C PHE A 421 1.63 22.23 -2.78
N GLU A 422 2.90 22.14 -2.38
CA GLU A 422 3.85 21.22 -2.99
C GLU A 422 3.69 19.82 -2.39
N THR A 423 3.98 18.78 -3.16
CA THR A 423 3.88 17.40 -2.69
C THR A 423 5.26 16.82 -2.42
N VAL A 424 5.47 16.30 -1.22
CA VAL A 424 6.71 15.64 -0.81
C VAL A 424 6.43 14.16 -0.60
N ARG A 425 7.14 13.30 -1.35
CA ARG A 425 7.06 11.85 -1.18
C ARG A 425 8.06 11.37 -0.14
N LEU A 426 7.59 10.61 0.84
CA LEU A 426 8.39 9.91 1.82
C LEU A 426 8.30 8.40 1.57
N THR A 427 9.45 7.75 1.51
CA THR A 427 9.56 6.29 1.47
C THR A 427 10.01 5.78 2.83
N PRO A 428 9.43 4.69 3.35
CA PRO A 428 9.82 4.16 4.64
C PRO A 428 11.21 3.52 4.58
N LEU A 429 11.84 3.37 5.74
CA LEU A 429 12.98 2.46 5.89
C LEU A 429 12.46 1.07 6.25
N LYS A 430 13.19 0.03 5.86
CA LYS A 430 12.78 -1.36 6.17
C LYS A 430 12.59 -1.62 7.67
N LYS A 431 13.40 -0.99 8.53
CA LYS A 431 13.28 -1.09 10.00
C LYS A 431 11.99 -0.46 10.57
N ASP A 432 11.35 0.40 9.77
CA ASP A 432 10.14 1.13 10.13
C ASP A 432 8.88 0.47 9.53
N CYS A 433 9.04 -0.70 8.91
CA CYS A 433 7.96 -1.54 8.39
C CYS A 433 7.79 -2.77 9.30
N ASP A 434 6.57 -3.03 9.76
CA ASP A 434 6.27 -4.12 10.68
C ASP A 434 5.02 -4.88 10.24
N ALA A 435 5.10 -6.21 10.17
CA ALA A 435 3.94 -7.06 9.91
C ALA A 435 3.24 -7.35 11.26
N LYS A 436 2.14 -6.63 11.53
CA LYS A 436 1.36 -6.76 12.77
C LYS A 436 0.60 -8.08 12.83
N ALA A 437 0.09 -8.54 11.70
CA ALA A 437 -0.56 -9.83 11.59
C ALA A 437 -0.48 -10.36 10.16
N VAL A 438 -0.12 -11.64 10.02
CA VAL A 438 -0.32 -12.40 8.79
C VAL A 438 -1.09 -13.66 9.14
N GLY A 439 -2.15 -13.93 8.39
CA GLY A 439 -3.09 -14.98 8.79
C GLY A 439 -4.20 -15.26 7.80
N ILE A 440 -5.23 -15.94 8.29
CA ILE A 440 -6.45 -16.22 7.53
C ILE A 440 -7.57 -15.28 7.96
N VAL A 441 -8.27 -14.73 6.98
CA VAL A 441 -9.61 -14.17 7.17
C VAL A 441 -10.62 -15.07 6.48
N TRP A 442 -11.65 -15.47 7.22
CA TRP A 442 -12.73 -16.30 6.76
C TRP A 442 -13.89 -15.43 6.27
N LEU A 443 -14.22 -15.55 4.98
CA LEU A 443 -15.28 -14.81 4.30
C LEU A 443 -16.57 -15.64 4.28
N PRO A 444 -17.71 -15.16 4.83
CA PRO A 444 -18.93 -15.94 4.90
C PRO A 444 -19.68 -15.95 3.55
N TYR A 445 -19.95 -17.11 3.00
CA TYR A 445 -20.79 -17.28 1.80
C TYR A 445 -22.04 -18.09 2.14
N ARG A 446 -23.20 -17.73 1.56
CA ARG A 446 -24.44 -18.48 1.80
C ARG A 446 -24.46 -19.79 1.02
N MET A 447 -24.82 -20.88 1.70
CA MET A 447 -25.15 -22.18 1.14
C MET A 447 -26.66 -22.28 0.87
N GLN A 448 -27.22 -21.52 -0.07
CA GLN A 448 -28.63 -21.74 -0.46
C GLN A 448 -28.77 -22.85 -1.51
N SER A 449 -29.91 -23.53 -1.44
CA SER A 449 -30.32 -24.75 -2.17
C SER A 449 -30.52 -24.58 -3.69
N GLN A 450 -30.23 -23.40 -4.24
CA GLN A 450 -29.93 -23.18 -5.65
C GLN A 450 -28.64 -22.34 -5.75
N PRO A 451 -27.64 -22.77 -6.55
CA PRO A 451 -26.26 -22.33 -6.44
C PRO A 451 -26.06 -20.98 -7.12
N THR A 452 -26.23 -19.90 -6.37
CA THR A 452 -25.59 -18.63 -6.68
C THR A 452 -24.69 -18.26 -5.51
N LEU A 453 -23.37 -18.29 -5.75
CA LEU A 453 -22.36 -17.73 -4.86
C LEU A 453 -22.72 -16.26 -4.58
N GLY A 454 -23.27 -16.00 -3.40
CA GLY A 454 -23.51 -14.66 -2.88
C GLY A 454 -22.73 -14.48 -1.59
N ALA A 455 -21.94 -13.41 -1.53
CA ALA A 455 -21.36 -12.89 -0.29
C ALA A 455 -22.46 -12.73 0.78
N ALA A 456 -22.20 -13.17 2.02
CA ALA A 456 -23.17 -13.15 3.11
C ALA A 456 -22.95 -12.01 4.12
N TRP A 457 -22.19 -10.99 3.74
CA TRP A 457 -21.76 -9.86 4.57
C TRP A 457 -22.39 -8.55 4.12
#